data_AF-A0A1G4QFG2-F1
#
_entry.id   AF-A0A1G4QFG2-F1
#
_cell.length_a   1.000
_cell.length_b   1.000
_cell.length_c   1.000
_cell.angle_alpha   90.00
_cell.angle_beta   90.00
_cell.angle_gamma   90.00
#
_symmetry.space_group_name_H-M   'P 1'
#
loop_
_entity.id
_entity.type
_entity.pdbx_description
1 polymer ?
#
loop_
_entity_poly.entity_id
_entity_poly.type
_entity_poly.pdbx_seq_one_letter_code
_entity_poly.pdbx_strand_id
1 'polypeptide(L)'
;MQVPNPSYRYYQKFKGVWKSDDGACTAEFTEHGKIMAEYGGARLESYYDVSGIDPLDSMNPQPVPGLMEMAGFGEVRHPGECMRFHISNRTFYDGDKTLYSLTAWYTFDAVLKFELMDLNDGGRNEITMKKEETVSVPDTMIGSVDADGSYHCGCGYVGPASKFCPECGKMI
;
A
#
# COMPACT_ATOMS: atom_id res chain seq x y z
N MET A 1 18.60 11.22 4.55
CA MET A 1 17.69 12.19 3.90
C MET A 1 16.41 11.45 3.49
N GLN A 2 15.22 11.93 3.87
CA GLN A 2 13.96 11.35 3.36
C GLN A 2 13.73 11.85 1.92
N VAL A 3 13.45 10.94 0.99
CA VAL A 3 13.11 11.31 -0.39
C VAL A 3 11.58 11.32 -0.54
N PRO A 4 10.94 12.49 -0.67
CA PRO A 4 9.50 12.58 -0.84
C PRO A 4 9.11 11.99 -2.21
N ASN A 5 8.09 11.13 -2.22
CA ASN A 5 7.53 10.38 -3.36
C ASN A 5 7.90 10.92 -4.76
N PRO A 6 9.05 10.53 -5.32
CA PRO A 6 9.54 11.13 -6.55
C PRO A 6 8.67 10.67 -7.72
N SER A 7 8.04 11.63 -8.41
CA SER A 7 7.15 11.38 -9.56
C SER A 7 6.00 10.40 -9.26
N TYR A 8 5.44 10.42 -8.05
CA TYR A 8 4.32 9.54 -7.63
C TYR A 8 4.62 8.03 -7.67
N ARG A 9 5.89 7.63 -7.83
CA ARG A 9 6.30 6.23 -8.00
C ARG A 9 5.87 5.33 -6.83
N TYR A 10 5.89 5.86 -5.61
CA TYR A 10 5.53 5.07 -4.45
C TYR A 10 4.01 4.83 -4.36
N TYR A 11 3.17 5.77 -4.81
CA TYR A 11 1.73 5.53 -4.90
C TYR A 11 1.42 4.42 -5.89
N GLN A 12 2.09 4.39 -7.04
CA GLN A 12 1.94 3.31 -8.01
C GLN A 12 2.40 1.95 -7.44
N LYS A 13 3.49 1.93 -6.65
CA LYS A 13 3.97 0.71 -5.99
C LYS A 13 2.93 0.13 -5.03
N PHE A 14 2.32 0.98 -4.20
CA PHE A 14 1.43 0.54 -3.13
C PHE A 14 -0.03 0.39 -3.56
N LYS A 15 -0.47 1.02 -4.65
CA LYS A 15 -1.83 0.91 -5.19
C LYS A 15 -2.33 -0.54 -5.19
N GLY A 16 -3.52 -0.77 -4.67
CA GLY A 16 -4.18 -2.07 -4.62
C GLY A 16 -4.57 -2.48 -3.20
N VAL A 17 -5.12 -3.68 -3.08
CA VAL A 17 -5.56 -4.26 -1.82
C VAL A 17 -4.42 -5.05 -1.19
N TRP A 18 -4.26 -4.93 0.12
CA TRP A 18 -3.31 -5.62 0.96
C TRP A 18 -4.05 -6.31 2.09
N LYS A 19 -3.65 -7.53 2.44
CA LYS A 19 -4.29 -8.34 3.47
C LYS A 19 -3.25 -8.97 4.39
N SER A 20 -3.59 -9.13 5.66
CA SER A 20 -2.82 -9.95 6.57
C SER A 20 -3.03 -11.44 6.30
N ASP A 21 -2.09 -12.28 6.74
CA ASP A 21 -2.13 -13.73 6.53
C ASP A 21 -3.35 -14.41 7.20
N ASP A 22 -3.82 -13.86 8.31
CA ASP A 22 -5.01 -14.30 9.03
C ASP A 22 -6.31 -13.66 8.51
N GLY A 23 -6.22 -12.72 7.57
CA GLY A 23 -7.35 -11.95 7.05
C GLY A 23 -7.96 -10.96 8.05
N ALA A 24 -7.37 -10.79 9.24
CA ALA A 24 -7.88 -9.90 10.29
C ALA A 24 -7.71 -8.41 9.95
N CYS A 25 -6.75 -8.08 9.07
CA CYS A 25 -6.50 -6.73 8.58
C CYS A 25 -6.55 -6.68 7.06
N THR A 26 -7.24 -5.67 6.53
CA THR A 26 -7.24 -5.33 5.11
C THR A 26 -6.92 -3.86 4.92
N ALA A 27 -6.23 -3.52 3.85
CA ALA A 27 -5.92 -2.13 3.50
C ALA A 27 -5.89 -1.95 1.98
N GLU A 28 -6.64 -0.98 1.47
CA GLU A 28 -6.62 -0.55 0.09
C GLU A 28 -5.91 0.80 -0.03
N PHE A 29 -4.87 0.82 -0.87
CA PHE A 29 -4.15 2.04 -1.23
C PHE A 29 -4.55 2.45 -2.64
N THR A 30 -4.78 3.75 -2.83
CA THR A 30 -5.14 4.32 -4.13
C THR A 30 -3.94 5.03 -4.76
N GLU A 31 -4.03 5.31 -6.05
CA GLU A 31 -2.98 6.04 -6.78
C GLU A 31 -2.87 7.53 -6.42
N HIS A 32 -3.84 8.06 -5.67
CA HIS A 32 -3.92 9.45 -5.26
C HIS A 32 -3.60 9.66 -3.77
N GLY A 33 -2.96 8.67 -3.12
CA GLY A 33 -2.55 8.81 -1.72
C GLY A 33 -3.70 8.66 -0.73
N LYS A 34 -4.83 8.06 -1.10
CA LYS A 34 -5.87 7.63 -0.15
C LYS A 34 -5.62 6.21 0.34
N ILE A 35 -5.83 5.96 1.63
CA ILE A 35 -5.81 4.65 2.28
C ILE A 35 -7.17 4.38 2.95
N MET A 36 -7.68 3.17 2.77
CA MET A 36 -8.85 2.64 3.47
C MET A 36 -8.43 1.32 4.12
N ALA A 37 -8.58 1.18 5.43
CA ALA A 37 -8.19 -0.03 6.14
C ALA A 37 -9.27 -0.50 7.11
N GLU A 38 -9.34 -1.80 7.33
CA GLU A 38 -10.25 -2.43 8.29
C GLU A 38 -9.46 -3.41 9.18
N TYR A 39 -9.75 -3.37 10.49
CA TYR A 39 -9.17 -4.28 11.48
C TYR A 39 -10.15 -4.47 12.64
N GLY A 40 -10.47 -5.73 12.97
CA GLY A 40 -11.34 -6.04 14.12
C GLY A 40 -12.72 -5.39 14.06
N GLY A 41 -13.26 -5.14 12.85
CA GLY A 41 -14.53 -4.42 12.63
C GLY A 41 -14.41 -2.89 12.66
N ALA A 42 -13.27 -2.34 13.08
CA ALA A 42 -12.98 -0.91 13.05
C ALA A 42 -12.43 -0.51 11.67
N ARG A 43 -12.68 0.74 11.26
CA ARG A 43 -12.29 1.28 9.95
C ARG A 43 -11.44 2.53 10.05
N LEU A 44 -10.49 2.65 9.14
CA LEU A 44 -9.67 3.83 8.93
C LEU A 44 -9.86 4.29 7.49
N GLU A 45 -10.16 5.58 7.31
CA GLU A 45 -10.15 6.25 6.02
C GLU A 45 -9.30 7.52 6.15
N SER A 46 -8.22 7.60 5.38
CA SER A 46 -7.27 8.71 5.49
C SER A 46 -6.53 8.93 4.18
N TYR A 47 -5.73 9.99 4.16
CA TYR A 47 -4.67 10.19 3.19
C TYR A 47 -3.33 9.72 3.77
N TYR A 48 -2.43 9.31 2.89
CA TYR A 48 -1.07 8.93 3.19
C TYR A 48 -0.10 9.59 2.20
N ASP A 49 1.02 10.08 2.73
CA ASP A 49 2.24 10.31 1.98
C ASP A 49 3.22 9.19 2.25
N VAL A 50 4.19 9.00 1.36
CA VAL A 50 5.22 7.98 1.53
C VAL A 50 6.59 8.52 1.12
N SER A 51 7.58 8.25 1.94
CA SER A 51 8.96 8.72 1.75
C SER A 51 9.91 7.55 1.80
N GLY A 52 10.87 7.52 0.86
CA GLY A 52 11.99 6.59 0.92
C GLY A 52 12.97 6.99 2.01
N ILE A 53 13.55 6.01 2.69
CA ILE A 53 14.63 6.18 3.66
C ILE A 53 15.93 5.74 2.98
N ASP A 54 16.96 6.58 3.08
CA ASP A 54 18.28 6.23 2.57
C ASP A 54 18.84 4.98 3.28
N PRO A 55 19.34 3.97 2.55
CA PRO A 55 19.95 2.79 3.17
C PRO A 55 21.06 3.12 4.17
N LEU A 56 21.85 4.18 3.95
CA LEU A 56 22.89 4.61 4.88
C LEU A 56 22.31 5.15 6.19
N ASP A 57 21.13 5.78 6.14
CA ASP A 57 20.39 6.17 7.33
C ASP A 57 19.82 4.93 8.03
N SER A 58 19.33 3.93 7.29
CA SER A 58 18.72 2.72 7.87
C SER A 58 19.69 1.89 8.73
N MET A 59 21.00 1.96 8.45
CA MET A 59 22.05 1.24 9.17
C MET A 59 22.57 1.98 10.42
N ASN A 60 22.15 3.22 10.63
CA ASN A 60 22.67 4.04 11.72
C ASN A 60 21.53 4.77 12.45
N PRO A 61 20.84 4.12 13.40
CA PRO A 61 19.94 4.81 14.30
C PRO A 61 20.80 5.66 15.25
N GLN A 62 21.28 6.81 14.80
CA GLN A 62 22.06 7.70 15.65
C GLN A 62 21.11 8.46 16.57
N PRO A 63 21.11 8.22 17.90
CA PRO A 63 20.68 9.25 18.81
C PRO A 63 21.71 10.37 18.71
N VAL A 64 21.30 11.54 18.25
CA VAL A 64 22.14 12.74 18.33
C VAL A 64 22.44 12.99 19.82
N PRO A 65 23.69 12.84 20.30
CA PRO A 65 24.00 13.00 21.71
C PRO A 65 23.92 14.50 22.03
N GLY A 66 22.95 14.90 22.86
CA GLY A 66 22.83 16.28 23.36
C GLY A 66 21.43 16.90 23.29
N LEU A 67 20.44 16.25 22.65
CA LEU A 67 19.07 16.79 22.54
C LEU A 67 18.01 15.91 23.24
N MET A 68 18.41 14.98 24.10
CA MET A 68 17.49 14.00 24.71
C MET A 68 16.61 14.53 25.85
N GLU A 69 16.82 15.77 26.34
CA GLU A 69 15.98 16.32 27.42
C GLU A 69 14.85 17.25 26.95
N MET A 70 14.76 17.59 25.67
CA MET A 70 13.80 18.61 25.19
C MET A 70 12.84 18.15 24.08
N ALA A 71 12.97 16.93 23.55
CA ALA A 71 12.12 16.48 22.44
C ALA A 71 11.60 15.05 22.69
N GLY A 72 10.44 14.95 23.33
CA GLY A 72 9.64 13.72 23.44
C GLY A 72 9.04 13.23 22.10
N PHE A 73 9.74 13.44 20.98
CA PHE A 73 9.30 13.13 19.62
C PHE A 73 10.45 12.56 18.77
N GLY A 74 11.25 11.65 19.34
CA GLY A 74 12.13 10.83 18.52
C GLY A 74 11.29 9.90 17.64
N GLU A 75 11.28 10.12 16.33
CA GLU A 75 10.61 9.22 15.40
C GLU A 75 11.20 7.81 15.51
N VAL A 76 10.38 6.83 15.91
CA VAL A 76 10.80 5.43 16.02
C VAL A 76 11.15 4.91 14.63
N ARG A 77 12.33 4.29 14.48
CA ARG A 77 12.74 3.58 13.25
C ARG A 77 12.56 2.09 13.44
N HIS A 78 12.02 1.42 12.42
CA HIS A 78 11.82 -0.02 12.44
C HIS A 78 12.99 -0.75 11.75
N PRO A 79 13.33 -1.97 12.19
CA PRO A 79 14.36 -2.78 11.54
C PRO A 79 14.05 -3.02 10.06
N GLY A 80 15.04 -2.77 9.20
CA GLY A 80 14.91 -2.98 7.75
C GLY A 80 13.97 -2.01 7.04
N GLU A 81 13.54 -0.93 7.69
CA GLU A 81 12.66 0.09 7.13
C GLU A 81 13.34 0.83 5.97
N CYS A 82 12.73 0.77 4.78
CA CYS A 82 13.20 1.45 3.57
C CYS A 82 12.20 2.48 3.02
N MET A 83 10.92 2.39 3.39
CA MET A 83 9.93 3.43 3.13
C MET A 83 9.02 3.61 4.34
N ARG A 84 8.63 4.86 4.59
CA ARG A 84 7.76 5.27 5.69
C ARG A 84 6.47 5.88 5.17
N PHE A 85 5.36 5.56 5.81
CA PHE A 85 4.07 6.15 5.52
C PHE A 85 3.75 7.25 6.54
N HIS A 86 3.36 8.41 6.04
CA HIS A 86 2.85 9.52 6.82
C HIS A 86 1.34 9.57 6.61
N ILE A 87 0.57 9.00 7.54
CA ILE A 87 -0.89 8.90 7.43
C ILE A 87 -1.51 10.04 8.24
N SER A 88 -2.33 10.89 7.60
CA SER A 88 -2.88 12.11 8.22
C SER A 88 -3.77 11.83 9.43
N ASN A 89 -4.71 10.89 9.29
CA ASN A 89 -5.49 10.35 10.40
C ASN A 89 -5.19 8.85 10.55
N ARG A 90 -4.57 8.50 11.66
CA ARG A 90 -4.09 7.13 11.92
C ARG A 90 -5.09 6.31 12.72
N THR A 91 -6.24 6.86 13.07
CA THR A 91 -7.16 6.24 14.02
C THR A 91 -8.17 5.35 13.30
N PHE A 92 -8.39 4.16 13.86
CA PHE A 92 -9.48 3.27 13.49
C PHE A 92 -10.70 3.55 14.36
N TYR A 93 -11.87 3.58 13.71
CA TYR A 93 -13.15 3.89 14.33
C TYR A 93 -14.13 2.73 14.20
N ASP A 94 -14.89 2.46 15.26
CA ASP A 94 -16.10 1.64 15.25
C ASP A 94 -17.27 2.52 15.72
N GLY A 95 -18.03 3.04 14.75
CA GLY A 95 -18.97 4.14 14.98
C GLY A 95 -18.25 5.36 15.56
N ASP A 96 -18.67 5.81 16.74
CA ASP A 96 -18.07 6.95 17.45
C ASP A 96 -16.87 6.57 18.33
N LYS A 97 -16.52 5.28 18.43
CA LYS A 97 -15.42 4.81 19.29
C LYS A 97 -14.11 4.79 18.53
N THR A 98 -13.07 5.36 19.12
CA THR A 98 -11.68 5.23 18.65
C THR A 98 -11.05 4.00 19.29
N LEU A 99 -10.59 3.05 18.48
CA LEU A 99 -10.10 1.76 19.00
C LEU A 99 -8.60 1.58 18.80
N TYR A 100 -8.06 1.93 17.63
CA TYR A 100 -6.66 1.68 17.31
C TYR A 100 -5.99 2.91 16.69
N SER A 101 -4.66 3.01 16.83
CA SER A 101 -3.81 3.93 16.06
C SER A 101 -2.85 3.13 15.18
N LEU A 102 -2.68 3.55 13.93
CA LEU A 102 -1.84 2.93 12.92
C LEU A 102 -0.47 3.58 12.79
N THR A 103 0.56 2.75 12.68
CA THR A 103 1.86 3.10 12.11
C THR A 103 2.15 2.14 10.97
N ALA A 104 2.64 2.63 9.83
CA ALA A 104 2.90 1.78 8.66
C ALA A 104 4.28 2.06 8.04
N TRP A 105 4.97 1.00 7.65
CA TRP A 105 6.28 1.08 7.00
C TRP A 105 6.52 -0.10 6.07
N TYR A 106 7.48 0.05 5.18
CA TYR A 106 7.86 -0.96 4.20
C TYR A 106 9.33 -1.32 4.34
N THR A 107 9.64 -2.61 4.26
CA THR A 107 10.99 -3.12 4.50
C THR A 107 11.77 -3.40 3.22
N PHE A 108 13.09 -3.53 3.33
CA PHE A 108 13.95 -3.98 2.22
C PHE A 108 13.57 -5.36 1.68
N ASP A 109 12.98 -6.22 2.52
CA ASP A 109 12.48 -7.55 2.15
C ASP A 109 11.14 -7.51 1.39
N ALA A 110 10.75 -6.34 0.89
CA ALA A 110 9.52 -6.11 0.16
C ALA A 110 8.22 -6.36 0.96
N VAL A 111 8.28 -6.25 2.29
CA VAL A 111 7.14 -6.48 3.19
C VAL A 111 6.54 -5.17 3.67
N LEU A 112 5.22 -5.03 3.54
CA LEU A 112 4.46 -3.95 4.19
C LEU A 112 4.10 -4.39 5.61
N LYS A 113 4.39 -3.54 6.59
CA LYS A 113 4.12 -3.80 8.01
C LYS A 113 3.24 -2.71 8.59
N PHE A 114 2.22 -3.12 9.33
CA PHE A 114 1.37 -2.26 10.14
C PHE A 114 1.64 -2.55 11.62
N GLU A 115 1.82 -1.52 12.44
CA GLU A 115 1.72 -1.61 13.89
C GLU A 115 0.42 -0.94 14.30
N LEU A 116 -0.47 -1.71 14.92
CA LEU A 116 -1.70 -1.21 15.52
C LEU A 116 -1.52 -1.14 17.03
N MET A 117 -1.75 0.05 17.59
CA MET A 117 -1.80 0.27 19.03
C MET A 117 -3.26 0.38 19.47
N ASP A 118 -3.71 -0.49 20.37
CA ASP A 118 -5.00 -0.38 21.03
C ASP A 118 -4.99 0.84 21.95
N LEU A 119 -5.99 1.70 21.77
CA LEU A 119 -6.09 2.97 22.50
C LEU A 119 -6.68 2.80 23.91
N ASN A 120 -7.25 1.62 24.23
CA ASN A 120 -7.81 1.34 25.54
C ASN A 120 -6.75 0.87 26.54
N ASP A 121 -5.84 -0.01 26.12
CA ASP A 121 -4.82 -0.60 27.00
C ASP A 121 -3.37 -0.31 26.59
N GLY A 122 -3.15 0.30 25.43
CA GLY A 122 -1.82 0.60 24.89
C GLY A 122 -1.09 -0.60 24.28
N GLY A 123 -1.76 -1.76 24.19
CA GLY A 123 -1.24 -2.98 23.57
C GLY A 123 -0.90 -2.75 22.10
N ARG A 124 0.19 -3.34 21.63
CA ARG A 124 0.67 -3.18 20.25
C ARG A 124 0.70 -4.51 19.53
N ASN A 125 0.22 -4.52 18.29
CA ASN A 125 0.24 -5.68 17.41
C ASN A 125 0.90 -5.32 16.08
N GLU A 126 1.92 -6.08 15.69
CA GLU A 126 2.58 -5.95 14.40
C GLU A 126 1.97 -6.95 13.40
N ILE A 127 1.48 -6.43 12.28
CA ILE A 127 0.80 -7.16 11.24
C ILE A 127 1.62 -7.08 9.96
N THR A 128 1.91 -8.25 9.39
CA THR A 128 2.53 -8.35 8.07
C THR A 128 1.44 -8.37 7.01
N MET A 129 1.55 -7.46 6.04
CA MET A 129 0.60 -7.27 4.96
C MET A 129 1.18 -7.80 3.65
N LYS A 130 0.40 -8.61 2.93
CA LYS A 130 0.71 -9.07 1.58
C LYS A 130 -0.22 -8.39 0.60
N LYS A 131 0.34 -7.93 -0.52
CA LYS A 131 -0.47 -7.37 -1.60
C LYS A 131 -1.31 -8.50 -2.17
N GLU A 132 -2.61 -8.31 -2.23
CA GLU A 132 -3.49 -9.20 -2.97
C GLU A 132 -3.09 -9.06 -4.43
N GLU A 133 -2.54 -10.13 -5.00
CA GLU A 133 -2.30 -10.18 -6.44
C GLU A 133 -3.68 -10.05 -7.09
N THR A 134 -3.96 -8.86 -7.62
CA THR A 134 -4.99 -8.73 -8.64
C THR A 134 -4.63 -9.75 -9.68
N VAL A 135 -5.48 -10.77 -9.84
CA VAL A 135 -5.45 -11.67 -10.98
C VAL A 135 -5.59 -10.78 -12.20
N SER A 136 -4.48 -10.29 -12.72
CA SER A 136 -4.43 -9.79 -14.08
C SER A 136 -4.84 -11.00 -14.88
N VAL A 137 -6.00 -10.91 -15.52
CA VAL A 137 -6.37 -11.82 -16.59
C VAL A 137 -5.09 -12.01 -17.41
N PRO A 138 -4.55 -13.22 -17.49
CA PRO A 138 -3.20 -13.41 -17.98
C PRO A 138 -3.11 -12.80 -19.38
N ASP A 139 -1.96 -12.22 -19.71
CA ASP A 139 -1.64 -11.70 -21.06
C ASP A 139 -1.77 -12.78 -22.16
N THR A 140 -2.14 -14.01 -21.81
CA THR A 140 -2.57 -15.08 -22.73
C THR A 140 -3.99 -14.92 -23.28
N MET A 141 -4.75 -13.88 -22.93
CA MET A 141 -5.90 -13.48 -23.75
C MET A 141 -5.42 -12.70 -24.98
N ILE A 142 -4.50 -13.29 -25.74
CA ILE A 142 -4.26 -12.94 -27.14
C ILE A 142 -5.58 -13.25 -27.83
N GLY A 143 -6.28 -12.21 -28.27
CA GLY A 143 -7.51 -12.44 -28.97
C GLY A 143 -7.28 -13.30 -30.20
N SER A 144 -8.17 -14.24 -30.46
CA SER A 144 -8.06 -15.11 -31.63
C SER A 144 -8.62 -14.37 -32.85
N VAL A 145 -7.95 -14.55 -33.98
CA VAL A 145 -8.50 -14.15 -35.30
C VAL A 145 -9.11 -15.39 -35.92
N ASP A 146 -10.41 -15.37 -36.15
CA ASP A 146 -11.12 -16.43 -36.86
C ASP A 146 -10.78 -16.41 -38.35
N ALA A 147 -11.08 -17.51 -39.04
CA ALA A 147 -10.77 -17.66 -40.47
C ALA A 147 -11.49 -16.65 -41.39
N ASP A 148 -12.51 -15.96 -40.87
CA ASP A 148 -13.26 -14.89 -41.52
C ASP A 148 -12.66 -13.49 -41.27
N GLY A 149 -11.59 -13.38 -40.47
CA GLY A 149 -10.92 -12.12 -40.13
C GLY A 149 -11.48 -11.39 -38.91
N SER A 150 -12.40 -12.00 -38.18
CA SER A 150 -12.97 -11.46 -36.93
C SER A 150 -12.01 -11.65 -35.77
N TYR A 151 -11.72 -10.58 -35.02
CA TYR A 151 -10.92 -10.59 -33.79
C TYR A 151 -11.81 -10.73 -32.56
N HIS A 152 -11.49 -11.70 -31.71
CA HIS A 152 -12.16 -11.97 -30.44
C HIS A 152 -11.28 -11.51 -29.29
N CYS A 153 -11.58 -10.37 -28.69
CA CYS A 153 -10.85 -9.90 -27.52
C CYS A 153 -11.26 -10.67 -26.26
N GLY A 154 -10.31 -10.95 -25.36
CA GLY A 154 -10.59 -11.51 -24.04
C GLY A 154 -11.53 -10.66 -23.16
N CYS A 155 -11.75 -9.39 -23.52
CA CYS A 155 -12.75 -8.54 -22.86
C CYS A 155 -14.19 -8.74 -23.36
N GLY A 156 -14.43 -9.65 -24.31
CA GLY A 156 -15.74 -9.94 -24.88
C GLY A 156 -16.09 -9.18 -26.17
N TYR A 157 -15.18 -8.32 -26.67
CA TYR A 157 -15.37 -7.66 -27.96
C TYR A 157 -15.17 -8.63 -29.13
N VAL A 158 -16.06 -8.56 -30.12
CA VAL A 158 -15.96 -9.30 -31.39
C VAL A 158 -16.12 -8.31 -32.55
N GLY A 159 -15.13 -8.23 -33.43
CA GLY A 159 -15.18 -7.31 -34.57
C GLY A 159 -13.88 -7.31 -35.38
N PRO A 160 -13.69 -6.36 -36.31
CA PRO A 160 -12.50 -6.33 -37.16
C PRO A 160 -11.22 -6.15 -36.33
N ALA A 161 -10.15 -6.85 -36.72
CA ALA A 161 -8.82 -6.64 -36.16
C ALA A 161 -8.34 -5.21 -36.45
N SER A 162 -8.10 -4.44 -35.40
CA SER A 162 -7.51 -3.09 -35.45
C SER A 162 -6.18 -3.10 -34.69
N LYS A 163 -5.49 -1.97 -34.49
CA LYS A 163 -4.30 -1.94 -33.62
C LYS A 163 -4.64 -2.05 -32.13
N PHE A 164 -5.87 -1.69 -31.75
CA PHE A 164 -6.34 -1.66 -30.36
C PHE A 164 -7.79 -2.13 -30.25
N CYS A 165 -8.14 -2.81 -29.16
CA CYS A 165 -9.52 -3.13 -28.85
C CYS A 165 -10.28 -1.85 -28.43
N PRO A 166 -11.42 -1.50 -29.05
CA PRO A 166 -12.16 -0.29 -28.72
C PRO A 166 -12.78 -0.31 -27.32
N GLU A 167 -13.01 -1.50 -26.75
CA GLU A 167 -13.64 -1.66 -25.42
C GLU A 167 -12.62 -1.58 -24.28
N CYS A 168 -11.42 -2.15 -24.44
CA CYS A 168 -10.44 -2.25 -23.34
C CYS A 168 -9.10 -1.57 -23.61
N GLY A 169 -8.87 -1.03 -24.81
CA GLY A 169 -7.64 -0.32 -25.17
C GLY A 169 -6.40 -1.20 -25.30
N LYS A 170 -6.51 -2.54 -25.12
CA LYS A 170 -5.40 -3.47 -25.30
C LYS A 170 -5.02 -3.60 -26.77
N MET A 171 -3.72 -3.82 -27.02
CA MET A 171 -3.20 -4.10 -28.36
C MET A 171 -3.75 -5.45 -28.84
N ILE A 172 -4.13 -5.51 -30.12
CA ILE A 172 -4.63 -6.72 -30.79
C ILE A 172 -3.47 -7.58 -31.28
#